data_AF-A0A3D3WGE1-F1
#
_entry.id   AF-A0A3D3WGE1-F1
#
_cell.length_a   1.000
_cell.length_b   1.000
_cell.length_c   1.000
_cell.angle_alpha   90.00
_cell.angle_beta   90.00
_cell.angle_gamma   90.00
#
_symmetry.space_group_name_H-M   'P 1'
#
loop_
_entity.id
_entity.type
_entity.pdbx_description
1 polymer ?
#
loop_
_entity_poly.entity_id
_entity_poly.type
_entity_poly.pdbx_seq_one_letter_code
_entity_poly.pdbx_strand_id
1 'polypeptide(L)'
;MPTIHIQFTLFSAFYSPLISTMTGGFLASEGFDYEWSVATPGVSALAALEDGTAQVVQSTISQGFHSLEKGRQDSARHFALINDMDGFFLTSRTPDHDFHWAKLE
;
A
#
# COMPACT_ATOMS: atom_id res chain seq x y z
N MET A 1 14.88 18.81 -10.32
CA MET A 1 14.44 19.12 -8.95
C MET A 1 14.84 17.94 -8.05
N PRO A 2 14.76 18.01 -6.70
CA PRO A 2 14.91 16.80 -5.89
C PRO A 2 13.85 15.75 -6.30
N THR A 3 14.23 14.47 -6.36
CA THR A 3 13.34 13.38 -6.77
C THR A 3 12.81 12.62 -5.55
N ILE A 4 11.49 12.45 -5.49
CA ILE A 4 10.83 11.57 -4.52
C ILE A 4 10.64 10.19 -5.17
N HIS A 5 11.14 9.14 -4.53
CA HIS A 5 10.98 7.75 -4.95
C HIS A 5 9.76 7.14 -4.24
N ILE A 6 8.82 6.66 -5.05
CA ILE A 6 7.53 6.15 -4.59
C ILE A 6 7.42 4.66 -4.93
N GLN A 7 7.09 3.80 -3.97
CA GLN A 7 6.88 2.38 -4.24
C GLN A 7 5.45 1.93 -3.99
N PHE A 8 4.88 1.24 -4.97
CA PHE A 8 3.58 0.59 -4.85
C PHE A 8 3.75 -0.87 -4.45
N THR A 9 2.85 -1.39 -3.62
CA THR A 9 2.71 -2.85 -3.48
C THR A 9 2.09 -3.45 -4.75
N LEU A 10 1.11 -2.75 -5.33
CA LEU A 10 0.51 -3.06 -6.62
C LEU A 10 0.14 -1.75 -7.33
N PHE A 11 0.37 -1.67 -8.63
CA PHE A 11 -0.08 -0.53 -9.43
C PHE A 11 -1.49 -0.78 -9.98
N SER A 12 -2.51 -0.14 -9.37
CA SER A 12 -3.92 -0.34 -9.68
C SER A 12 -4.70 0.96 -9.55
N ALA A 13 -5.81 1.09 -10.29
CA ALA A 13 -6.73 2.23 -10.20
C ALA A 13 -7.30 2.42 -8.77
N PHE A 14 -7.28 1.37 -7.96
CA PHE A 14 -7.61 1.45 -6.54
C PHE A 14 -6.73 2.45 -5.76
N TYR A 15 -5.50 2.69 -6.23
CA TYR A 15 -4.55 3.64 -5.62
C TYR A 15 -4.50 4.98 -6.36
N SER A 16 -5.60 5.37 -7.01
CA SER A 16 -5.68 6.59 -7.83
C SER A 16 -5.29 7.88 -7.12
N PRO A 17 -5.48 8.08 -5.78
CA PRO A 17 -4.99 9.28 -5.12
C PRO A 17 -3.47 9.43 -5.20
N LEU A 18 -2.71 8.36 -4.93
CA LEU A 18 -1.24 8.40 -5.02
C LEU A 18 -0.76 8.54 -6.47
N ILE A 19 -1.45 7.90 -7.42
CA ILE A 19 -1.18 8.08 -8.85
C ILE A 19 -1.41 9.53 -9.26
N SER A 20 -2.49 10.15 -8.79
CA SER A 20 -2.82 11.55 -9.09
C SER A 20 -1.81 12.52 -8.50
N THR A 21 -1.28 12.26 -7.29
CA THR A 21 -0.19 13.05 -6.70
C THR A 21 1.02 13.14 -7.63
N MET A 22 1.38 12.03 -8.29
CA MET A 22 2.48 11.98 -9.25
C MET A 22 2.11 12.65 -10.57
N THR A 23 1.03 12.21 -11.22
CA THR A 23 0.72 12.59 -12.61
C THR A 23 -0.02 13.91 -12.74
N GLY A 24 -0.67 14.38 -11.68
CA GLY A 24 -1.44 15.63 -11.63
C GLY A 24 -0.60 16.90 -11.45
N GLY A 25 0.73 16.79 -11.39
CA GLY A 25 1.63 17.93 -11.23
C GLY A 25 1.75 18.46 -9.80
N PHE A 26 1.13 17.81 -8.80
CA PHE A 26 1.17 18.26 -7.40
C PHE A 26 2.59 18.21 -6.81
N LEU A 27 3.40 17.21 -7.15
CA LEU A 27 4.79 17.17 -6.70
C LEU A 27 5.63 18.26 -7.39
N ALA A 28 5.40 18.48 -8.68
CA ALA A 28 6.10 19.52 -9.44
C ALA A 28 5.77 20.93 -8.93
N SER A 29 4.52 21.20 -8.51
CA SER A 29 4.14 22.49 -7.91
C SER A 29 4.83 22.74 -6.57
N GLU A 30 5.19 21.68 -5.85
CA GLU A 30 5.97 21.75 -4.60
C GLU A 30 7.49 21.71 -4.84
N GLY A 31 7.94 21.70 -6.10
CA GLY A 31 9.36 21.72 -6.42
C GLY A 31 10.05 20.35 -6.43
N PHE A 32 9.30 19.25 -6.61
CA PHE A 32 9.82 17.88 -6.66
C PHE A 32 9.58 17.20 -8.01
N ASP A 33 10.57 16.42 -8.45
CA ASP A 33 10.40 15.38 -9.47
C ASP A 33 9.99 14.07 -8.77
N TYR A 34 9.55 13.06 -9.54
CA TYR A 34 9.22 11.75 -8.99
C TYR A 34 9.72 10.59 -9.85
N GLU A 35 10.03 9.49 -9.18
CA GLU A 35 10.21 8.18 -9.78
C GLU A 35 9.35 7.18 -9.03
N TRP A 36 8.88 6.14 -9.72
CA TRP A 36 8.05 5.13 -9.08
C TRP A 36 8.42 3.71 -9.51
N SER A 37 8.16 2.77 -8.60
CA SER A 37 8.36 1.33 -8.82
C SER A 37 7.24 0.51 -8.20
N VAL A 38 7.22 -0.79 -8.50
CA VAL A 38 6.35 -1.77 -7.84
C VAL A 38 7.25 -2.74 -7.09
N ALA A 39 6.89 -3.04 -5.84
CA ALA A 39 7.61 -4.02 -5.02
C ALA A 39 7.62 -5.40 -5.70
N THR A 40 8.74 -6.12 -5.56
CA THR A 40 8.85 -7.49 -6.04
C THR A 40 7.80 -8.37 -5.37
N PRO A 41 7.14 -9.30 -6.10
CA PRO A 41 6.16 -10.20 -5.50
C PRO A 41 6.71 -10.92 -4.25
N GLY A 42 5.95 -10.86 -3.15
CA GLY A 42 6.34 -11.44 -1.86
C GLY A 42 7.24 -10.56 -0.98
N VAL A 43 7.65 -9.38 -1.46
CA VAL A 43 8.41 -8.39 -0.69
C VAL A 43 7.49 -7.25 -0.26
N SER A 44 7.56 -6.87 1.02
CA SER A 44 6.81 -5.70 1.51
C SER A 44 7.43 -4.42 0.97
N ALA A 45 6.59 -3.49 0.50
CA ALA A 45 7.06 -2.16 0.09
C ALA A 45 7.70 -1.38 1.25
N LEU A 46 7.41 -1.75 2.52
CA LEU A 46 8.09 -1.17 3.68
C LEU A 46 9.61 -1.43 3.67
N ALA A 47 10.08 -2.51 3.04
CA ALA A 47 11.52 -2.77 2.93
C ALA A 47 12.26 -1.64 2.19
N ALA A 48 11.61 -1.00 1.21
CA ALA A 48 12.18 0.13 0.48
C ALA A 48 12.29 1.41 1.33
N LEU A 49 11.44 1.55 2.36
CA LEU A 49 11.62 2.62 3.35
C LEU A 49 12.81 2.32 4.26
N GLU A 50 12.97 1.06 4.67
CA GLU A 50 14.02 0.63 5.60
C GLU A 50 15.42 0.69 4.98
N ASP A 51 15.56 0.34 3.70
CA ASP A 51 16.83 0.42 2.97
C ASP A 51 17.10 1.79 2.34
N GLY A 52 16.12 2.71 2.39
CA GLY A 52 16.21 4.08 1.89
C GLY A 52 16.06 4.23 0.37
N THR A 53 15.67 3.17 -0.34
CA THR A 53 15.43 3.23 -1.80
C THR A 53 14.12 3.91 -2.18
N ALA A 54 13.18 4.03 -1.24
CA ALA A 54 11.96 4.83 -1.37
C ALA A 54 11.76 5.79 -0.20
N GLN A 55 11.10 6.92 -0.44
CA GLN A 55 10.73 7.88 0.61
C GLN A 55 9.24 7.79 0.97
N VAL A 56 8.41 7.34 0.03
CA VAL A 56 6.97 7.16 0.24
C VAL A 56 6.56 5.81 -0.35
N VAL A 57 5.76 5.04 0.37
CA VAL A 57 5.25 3.76 -0.15
C VAL A 57 3.76 3.62 0.11
N GLN A 58 3.09 2.89 -0.77
CA GLN A 58 1.73 2.41 -0.55
C GLN A 58 1.77 1.11 0.25
N SER A 59 1.19 1.12 1.45
CA SER A 59 1.09 -0.03 2.35
C SER A 59 -0.28 -0.08 3.05
N THR A 60 -0.61 -1.24 3.62
CA THR A 60 -1.78 -1.41 4.49
C THR A 60 -1.38 -1.17 5.95
N ILE A 61 -2.29 -0.65 6.77
CA ILE A 61 -2.03 -0.42 8.21
C ILE A 61 -1.69 -1.74 8.94
N SER A 62 -2.26 -2.85 8.47
CA SER A 62 -2.00 -4.19 9.03
C SER A 62 -0.55 -4.64 8.93
N GLN A 63 0.26 -4.07 8.04
CA GLN A 63 1.70 -4.39 7.95
C GLN A 63 2.46 -4.00 9.24
N GLY A 64 1.98 -3.00 9.98
CA GLY A 64 2.58 -2.58 11.26
C GLY A 64 2.17 -3.45 12.46
N PHE A 65 1.11 -4.26 12.36
CA PHE A 65 0.52 -4.96 13.51
C PHE A 65 1.50 -5.93 14.17
N HIS A 66 2.26 -6.71 13.40
CA HIS A 66 3.22 -7.67 13.95
C HIS A 66 4.34 -7.02 14.77
N SER A 67 4.78 -5.82 14.37
CA SER A 67 5.77 -5.04 15.12
C SER A 67 5.17 -4.52 16.42
N LEU A 68 3.95 -3.98 16.36
CA LEU A 68 3.22 -3.46 17.51
C LEU A 68 2.89 -4.56 18.53
N GLU A 69 2.49 -5.75 18.09
CA GLU A 69 2.25 -6.94 18.94
C GLU A 69 3.50 -7.33 19.75
N LYS A 70 4.69 -7.07 19.21
CA LYS A 70 5.97 -7.32 19.88
C LYS A 70 6.46 -6.15 20.73
N GLY A 71 5.63 -5.13 20.92
CA GLY A 71 5.97 -3.90 21.65
C GLY A 71 7.01 -3.03 20.94
N ARG A 72 7.19 -3.19 19.63
CA ARG A 72 8.13 -2.40 18.82
C ARG A 72 7.39 -1.27 18.12
N GLN A 73 8.04 -0.12 18.00
CA GLN A 73 7.53 0.95 17.15
C GLN A 73 7.69 0.56 15.68
N ASP A 74 6.72 0.98 14.87
CA ASP A 74 6.80 0.84 13.42
C ASP A 74 7.87 1.79 12.84
N SER A 75 8.62 1.28 11.87
CA SER A 75 9.62 2.04 11.11
C SER A 75 8.95 3.07 10.19
N ALA A 76 7.72 2.79 9.76
CA ALA A 76 6.94 3.67 8.91
C ALA A 76 5.95 4.54 9.71
N ARG A 77 5.57 5.67 9.11
CA ARG A 77 4.47 6.52 9.58
C ARG A 77 3.41 6.58 8.49
N HIS A 78 2.20 6.14 8.81
CA HIS A 78 1.04 6.34 7.93
C HIS A 78 0.51 7.76 8.12
N PHE A 79 0.45 8.54 7.03
CA PHE A 79 0.07 9.96 7.10
C PHE A 79 -1.04 10.36 6.12
N ALA A 80 -1.34 9.52 5.13
CA ALA A 80 -2.37 9.79 4.14
C ALA A 80 -3.16 8.52 3.83
N LEU A 81 -4.48 8.63 3.82
CA LEU A 81 -5.38 7.56 3.46
C LEU A 81 -5.60 7.54 1.94
N ILE A 82 -5.52 6.37 1.32
CA ILE A 82 -5.87 6.19 -0.10
C ILE A 82 -7.35 5.81 -0.23
N ASN A 83 -7.83 4.89 0.62
CA ASN A 83 -9.19 4.38 0.62
C ASN A 83 -9.59 4.01 2.06
N ASP A 84 -10.84 4.26 2.45
CA ASP A 84 -11.48 3.86 3.72
C ASP A 84 -12.52 2.73 3.58
N MET A 85 -12.75 2.22 2.36
CA MET A 85 -13.79 1.22 2.07
C MET A 85 -13.23 -0.08 1.49
N ASP A 86 -12.04 -0.53 1.92
CA ASP A 86 -11.52 -1.85 1.54
C ASP A 86 -12.25 -2.94 2.32
N GLY A 87 -13.21 -3.59 1.65
CA GLY A 87 -13.86 -4.79 2.13
C GLY A 87 -13.16 -6.06 1.64
N PHE A 88 -13.01 -7.04 2.52
CA PHE A 88 -12.68 -8.41 2.11
C PHE A 88 -13.97 -9.15 1.76
N PHE A 89 -14.01 -9.71 0.55
CA PHE A 89 -15.14 -10.50 0.07
C PHE A 89 -14.70 -11.94 -0.15
N LEU A 90 -15.47 -12.89 0.36
CA LEU A 90 -15.37 -14.28 -0.05
C LEU A 90 -16.25 -14.48 -1.27
N THR A 91 -15.63 -14.80 -2.41
CA THR A 91 -16.36 -15.02 -3.67
C THR A 91 -16.20 -16.47 -4.12
N SER A 92 -17.31 -17.11 -4.53
CA SER A 92 -17.30 -18.42 -5.18
C SER A 92 -17.62 -18.28 -6.67
N ARG A 93 -17.08 -19.17 -7.50
CA ARG A 93 -17.45 -19.26 -8.93
C ARG A 93 -18.89 -19.73 -9.13
N THR A 94 -19.42 -20.49 -8.17
CA THR A 94 -20.77 -21.07 -8.21
C THR A 94 -21.52 -20.68 -6.93
N PRO A 95 -22.81 -20.31 -7.00
CA PRO A 95 -23.59 -20.03 -5.80
C PRO A 95 -23.61 -21.23 -4.84
N ASP A 96 -23.32 -20.97 -3.56
CA ASP A 96 -23.52 -21.93 -2.47
C ASP A 96 -24.65 -21.41 -1.58
N HIS A 97 -25.86 -21.92 -1.81
CA HIS A 97 -27.05 -21.52 -1.07
C HIS A 97 -27.07 -22.02 0.38
N ASP A 98 -26.17 -22.94 0.72
CA ASP A 98 -26.05 -23.55 2.04
C ASP A 98 -24.63 -23.29 2.57
N PHE A 99 -24.13 -22.07 2.44
CA PHE A 99 -22.79 -21.73 2.92
C PHE A 99 -22.71 -21.76 4.46
N HIS A 100 -21.64 -22.40 4.97
CA HIS A 100 -21.27 -22.39 6.39
C HIS A 100 -19.75 -22.22 6.50
N TRP A 101 -19.28 -21.50 7.52
CA TRP A 101 -17.85 -21.24 7.75
C TRP A 101 -16.99 -22.49 7.83
N ALA A 102 -17.53 -23.60 8.35
CA ALA A 102 -16.84 -24.89 8.42
C ALA A 102 -16.42 -25.46 7.05
N LYS A 103 -16.96 -24.95 5.94
CA LYS A 103 -16.53 -25.32 4.57
C LYS A 103 -15.19 -24.70 4.16
N LEU A 104 -14.64 -23.77 4.94
CA LEU A 104 -13.35 -23.11 4.69
C LEU A 104 -12.21 -23.66 5.55
N GLU A 105 -12.51 -24.56 6.48
CA GLU A 105 -11.54 -25.24 7.33
C GLU A 105 -10.76 -26.34 6.58
#